data_AF-A0A4Y2NAF0-F1
#
_entry.id   AF-A0A4Y2NAF0-F1
#
_cell.length_a   1.000
_cell.length_b   1.000
_cell.length_c   1.000
_cell.angle_alpha   90.00
_cell.angle_beta   90.00
_cell.angle_gamma   90.00
#
_symmetry.space_group_name_H-M   'P 1'
#
loop_
_entity.id
_entity.type
_entity.pdbx_description
1 polymer ?
#
loop_
_entity_poly.entity_id
_entity_poly.type
_entity_poly.pdbx_seq_one_letter_code
_entity_poly.pdbx_strand_id
1 'polypeptide(L)'
;TRDMQVILMHYGCWQFIIKTEPADPGVGSTYKEKYDFQLRKDRTFTLIYTNISPELKSLISDATDGAVAWKILKDHFEPMTRARVIQLLDEFFGRKYQPGEDVGIFLCRVKTAASRLQEAGHKLDDLNLGFQMIRYLPQEFYSTVQQIYRWKDGEFTAGKIEAELILEANRLQLMKQDLEKTETVFLSSASTSRKSSVVPGGADAVPGDASGNKWYQKEDGKVFVKQNKTTKRSVKKIGPCFLLKKIWPS
;
A
#
# COMPACT_ATOMS: atom_id res chain seq x y z
N THR A 1 14.44 15.96 19.14
CA THR A 1 13.02 15.57 19.24
C THR A 1 12.16 16.82 19.47
N ARG A 2 10.83 16.69 19.56
CA ARG A 2 9.93 17.84 19.83
C ARG A 2 10.14 18.43 21.22
N ASP A 3 10.53 17.61 22.18
CA ASP A 3 10.75 17.95 23.58
C ASP A 3 11.94 18.92 23.73
N MET A 4 13.03 18.66 23.01
CA MET A 4 14.19 19.56 22.96
C MET A 4 13.83 20.94 22.38
N GLN A 5 12.93 21.01 21.39
CA GLN A 5 12.40 22.28 20.89
C GLN A 5 11.58 23.01 21.97
N VAL A 6 10.70 22.31 22.69
CA VAL A 6 9.91 22.88 23.79
C VAL A 6 10.81 23.42 24.91
N ILE A 7 11.86 22.70 25.28
CA ILE A 7 12.86 23.15 26.27
C ILE A 7 13.58 24.42 25.79
N LEU A 8 14.05 24.44 24.54
CA LEU A 8 14.72 25.62 23.97
C LEU A 8 13.78 26.83 23.83
N MET A 9 12.48 26.61 23.60
CA MET A 9 11.47 27.68 23.61
C MET A 9 11.23 28.22 25.03
N HIS A 10 11.09 27.34 26.03
CA HIS A 10 10.90 27.73 27.44
C HIS A 10 12.04 28.62 27.97
N TYR A 11 13.28 28.34 27.59
CA TYR A 11 14.45 29.15 27.99
C TYR A 11 14.78 30.32 27.03
N GLY A 12 13.91 30.65 26.07
CA GLY A 12 14.15 31.74 25.11
C GLY A 12 15.37 31.53 24.21
N CYS A 13 15.85 30.30 24.10
CA CYS A 13 17.05 29.90 23.37
C CYS A 13 16.76 29.51 21.91
N TRP A 14 15.50 29.21 21.58
CA TRP A 14 15.08 28.76 20.25
C TRP A 14 15.42 29.75 19.12
N GLN A 15 15.40 31.07 19.40
CA GLN A 15 15.66 32.13 18.41
C GLN A 15 17.08 32.03 17.80
N PHE A 16 18.06 31.54 18.55
CA PHE A 16 19.42 31.28 18.05
C PHE A 16 19.46 30.13 17.03
N ILE A 17 18.57 29.14 17.18
CA ILE A 17 18.52 27.94 16.32
C ILE A 17 17.85 28.24 14.97
N ILE A 18 16.75 29.00 14.98
CA ILE A 18 16.08 29.47 13.76
C ILE A 18 16.67 30.76 13.17
N LYS A 19 17.74 31.30 13.80
CA LYS A 19 18.49 32.51 13.36
C LYS A 19 17.63 33.77 13.24
N THR A 20 16.64 33.90 14.13
CA THR A 20 15.72 35.05 14.25
C THR A 20 16.03 35.95 15.44
N GLU A 21 16.95 35.54 16.31
CA GLU A 21 17.54 36.46 17.30
C GLU A 21 18.29 37.58 16.54
N PRO A 22 18.15 38.87 16.92
CA PRO A 22 18.94 39.94 16.33
C PRO A 22 20.44 39.71 16.55
N ALA A 23 21.25 40.31 15.67
CA ALA A 23 22.71 40.23 15.78
C ALA A 23 23.23 40.81 17.11
N ASP A 24 24.45 40.38 17.46
CA ASP A 24 25.15 40.68 18.72
C ASP A 24 24.93 42.14 19.21
N PRO A 25 24.42 42.36 20.44
CA PRO A 25 24.12 43.68 20.99
C PRO A 25 25.22 44.72 20.71
N GLY A 26 24.86 45.70 19.88
CA GLY A 26 25.84 46.54 19.18
C GLY A 26 26.64 47.50 20.04
N VAL A 27 27.37 48.41 19.38
CA VAL A 27 28.29 49.36 20.03
C VAL A 27 27.60 50.21 21.11
N GLY A 28 26.31 50.52 20.94
CA GLY A 28 25.50 51.27 21.92
C GLY A 28 24.78 50.44 23.00
N SER A 29 24.79 49.11 22.96
CA SER A 29 24.08 48.26 23.94
C SER A 29 24.80 48.21 25.28
N THR A 30 24.02 48.16 26.37
CA THR A 30 24.48 48.13 27.75
C THR A 30 25.25 46.85 28.09
N TYR A 31 26.07 46.91 29.14
CA TYR A 31 26.77 45.74 29.69
C TYR A 31 25.81 44.58 30.02
N LYS A 32 24.62 44.92 30.58
CA LYS A 32 23.61 43.92 30.95
C LYS A 32 23.09 43.18 29.72
N GLU A 33 22.72 43.89 28.66
CA GLU A 33 22.19 43.27 27.43
C GLU A 33 23.23 42.35 26.77
N LYS A 34 24.51 42.74 26.79
CA LYS A 34 25.63 41.91 26.28
C LYS A 34 25.80 40.63 27.10
N TYR A 35 25.75 40.74 28.43
CA TYR A 35 25.79 39.60 29.33
C TYR A 35 24.57 38.67 29.16
N ASP A 36 23.35 39.22 29.12
CA ASP A 36 22.09 38.47 28.98
C ASP A 36 21.95 37.82 27.58
N PHE A 37 22.59 38.37 26.55
CA PHE A 37 22.70 37.74 25.22
C PHE A 37 23.66 36.54 25.26
N GLN A 38 24.90 36.74 25.72
CA GLN A 38 25.92 35.68 25.78
C GLN A 38 25.47 34.52 26.69
N LEU A 39 24.86 34.82 27.85
CA LEU A 39 24.32 33.81 28.76
C LEU A 39 23.22 32.94 28.11
N ARG A 40 22.39 33.51 27.21
CA ARG A 40 21.40 32.74 26.44
C ARG A 40 22.06 31.92 25.32
N LYS A 41 23.09 32.45 24.66
CA LYS A 41 23.89 31.72 23.66
C LYS A 41 24.54 30.47 24.27
N ASP A 42 25.18 30.61 25.43
CA ASP A 42 25.85 29.49 26.12
C ASP A 42 24.86 28.49 26.73
N ARG A 43 23.71 28.97 27.23
CA ARG A 43 22.57 28.10 27.59
C ARG A 43 22.06 27.29 26.40
N THR A 44 22.01 27.87 25.20
CA THR A 44 21.53 27.17 23.99
C THR A 44 22.37 25.93 23.71
N PHE A 45 23.71 26.05 23.76
CA PHE A 45 24.60 24.89 23.64
C PHE A 45 24.42 23.89 24.79
N THR A 46 24.43 24.39 26.03
CA THR A 46 24.30 23.57 27.25
C THR A 46 23.02 22.74 27.26
N LEU A 47 21.90 23.32 26.86
CA LEU A 47 20.59 22.63 26.78
C LEU A 47 20.59 21.54 25.71
N ILE A 48 21.22 21.77 24.55
CA ILE A 48 21.37 20.73 23.51
C ILE A 48 22.26 19.59 24.03
N TYR A 49 23.46 19.90 24.53
CA TYR A 49 24.44 18.90 25.00
C TYR A 49 23.94 18.07 26.19
N THR A 50 23.09 18.62 27.05
CA THR A 50 22.47 17.90 28.17
C THR A 50 21.31 16.99 27.74
N ASN A 51 20.54 17.36 26.71
CA ASN A 51 19.32 16.66 26.29
C ASN A 51 19.49 15.72 25.08
N ILE A 52 20.70 15.56 24.53
CA ILE A 52 21.03 14.49 23.56
C ILE A 52 21.55 13.22 24.26
N SER A 53 21.33 12.08 23.61
CA SER A 53 21.87 10.78 24.02
C SER A 53 23.41 10.80 24.10
N PRO A 54 24.04 10.03 25.01
CA PRO A 54 25.50 10.08 25.22
C PRO A 54 26.34 9.82 23.96
N GLU A 55 25.88 8.96 23.06
CA GLU A 55 26.56 8.60 21.82
C GLU A 55 26.68 9.79 20.85
N LEU A 56 25.78 10.76 20.95
CA LEU A 56 25.73 11.95 20.09
C LEU A 56 26.56 13.12 20.64
N LYS A 57 27.14 13.00 21.84
CA LYS A 57 27.90 14.09 22.47
C LYS A 57 29.27 14.31 21.82
N SER A 58 29.91 13.24 21.34
CA SER A 58 31.14 13.31 20.54
C SER A 58 30.93 13.93 19.15
N LEU A 59 29.70 13.88 18.62
CA LEU A 59 29.35 14.48 17.33
C LEU A 59 29.28 16.02 17.40
N ILE A 60 29.13 16.60 18.60
CA ILE A 60 29.05 18.07 18.81
C ILE A 60 30.08 18.62 19.80
N SER A 61 31.11 17.85 20.16
CA SER A 61 32.18 18.33 21.07
C SER A 61 32.89 19.57 20.55
N ASP A 62 33.04 19.64 19.23
CA ASP A 62 33.86 20.64 18.54
C ASP A 62 33.01 21.84 18.06
N ALA A 63 31.72 21.88 18.44
CA ALA A 63 30.79 22.92 18.02
C ALA A 63 30.94 24.19 18.87
N THR A 64 31.21 25.33 18.21
CA THR A 64 31.48 26.61 18.88
C THR A 64 30.28 27.25 19.56
N ASP A 65 29.05 26.89 19.18
CA ASP A 65 27.82 27.29 19.86
C ASP A 65 26.64 26.34 19.55
N GLY A 66 25.50 26.60 20.18
CA GLY A 66 24.29 25.78 20.04
C GLY A 66 23.68 25.76 18.64
N ALA A 67 23.88 26.80 17.83
CA ALA A 67 23.38 26.82 16.45
C ALA A 67 24.26 25.97 15.53
N VAL A 68 25.59 25.99 15.75
CA VAL A 68 26.52 25.07 15.08
C VAL A 68 26.25 23.62 15.50
N ALA A 69 26.09 23.35 16.80
CA ALA A 69 25.79 22.01 17.32
C ALA A 69 24.47 21.46 16.76
N TRP A 70 23.40 22.27 16.74
CA TRP A 70 22.13 21.89 16.14
C TRP A 70 22.24 21.60 14.64
N LYS A 71 23.03 22.39 13.89
CA LYS A 71 23.29 22.13 12.47
C LYS A 71 23.97 20.79 12.29
N ILE A 72 25.04 20.48 13.02
CA ILE A 72 25.76 19.20 12.89
C ILE A 72 24.83 18.01 13.19
N LEU A 73 24.00 18.09 14.25
CA LEU A 73 22.99 17.08 14.56
C LEU A 73 21.98 16.90 13.40
N LYS A 74 21.47 18.00 12.84
CA LYS A 74 20.55 17.95 11.69
C LYS A 74 21.22 17.31 10.46
N ASP A 75 22.40 17.78 10.11
CA ASP A 75 23.17 17.33 8.94
C ASP A 75 23.56 15.85 9.05
N HIS A 76 23.78 15.33 10.26
CA HIS A 76 24.03 13.91 10.53
C HIS A 76 22.77 13.03 10.37
N PHE A 77 21.61 13.49 10.87
CA PHE A 77 20.36 12.72 10.75
C PHE A 77 19.68 12.87 9.37
N GLU A 78 19.91 13.94 8.62
CA GLU A 78 19.26 14.19 7.33
C GLU A 78 19.53 13.12 6.24
N PRO A 79 20.74 12.54 6.09
CA PRO A 79 20.96 11.34 5.27
C PRO A 79 20.12 10.14 5.71
N MET A 80 19.99 9.90 7.03
CA MET A 80 19.21 8.79 7.57
C MET A 80 17.70 8.99 7.37
N THR A 81 17.22 10.22 7.54
CA THR A 81 15.84 10.61 7.21
C THR A 81 15.55 10.42 5.72
N ARG A 82 16.46 10.85 4.83
CA ARG A 82 16.30 10.63 3.38
C ARG A 82 16.28 9.14 3.01
N ALA A 83 17.19 8.34 3.57
CA ALA A 83 17.18 6.89 3.38
C ALA A 83 15.87 6.24 3.86
N ARG A 84 15.32 6.70 4.99
CA ARG A 84 14.02 6.25 5.51
C ARG A 84 12.86 6.66 4.60
N VAL A 85 12.83 7.88 4.09
CA VAL A 85 11.80 8.34 3.14
C VAL A 85 11.87 7.54 1.83
N ILE A 86 13.06 7.26 1.29
CA ILE A 86 13.24 6.42 0.09
C ILE A 86 12.67 5.01 0.32
N GLN A 87 13.05 4.35 1.42
CA GLN A 87 12.49 3.03 1.79
C GLN A 87 10.96 3.03 1.87
N LEU A 88 10.36 4.10 2.40
CA LEU A 88 8.91 4.25 2.52
C LEU A 88 8.24 4.55 1.16
N LEU A 89 8.91 5.26 0.24
CA LEU A 89 8.46 5.48 -1.13
C LEU A 89 8.50 4.18 -1.95
N ASP A 90 9.57 3.39 -1.81
CA ASP A 90 9.67 2.05 -2.41
C ASP A 90 8.57 1.12 -1.88
N GLU A 91 8.32 1.15 -0.56
CA GLU A 91 7.23 0.39 0.06
C GLU A 91 5.84 0.85 -0.44
N PHE A 92 5.65 2.16 -0.61
CA PHE A 92 4.41 2.78 -1.09
C PHE A 92 4.12 2.42 -2.56
N PHE A 93 5.03 2.73 -3.49
CA PHE A 93 4.86 2.42 -4.91
C PHE A 93 4.88 0.91 -5.19
N GLY A 94 5.52 0.13 -4.31
CA GLY A 94 5.45 -1.33 -4.29
C GLY A 94 4.10 -1.91 -3.85
N ARG A 95 3.17 -1.13 -3.28
CA ARG A 95 1.84 -1.63 -2.89
C ARG A 95 0.98 -1.92 -4.12
N LYS A 96 0.80 -3.21 -4.40
CA LYS A 96 -0.09 -3.74 -5.44
C LYS A 96 -1.31 -4.40 -4.80
N TYR A 97 -2.45 -4.29 -5.48
CA TYR A 97 -3.65 -5.05 -5.19
C TYR A 97 -3.36 -6.55 -5.30
N GLN A 98 -3.88 -7.35 -4.36
CA GLN A 98 -3.65 -8.79 -4.31
C GLN A 98 -4.86 -9.57 -4.86
N PRO A 99 -4.69 -10.67 -5.60
CA PRO A 99 -5.81 -11.45 -6.14
C PRO A 99 -6.73 -11.95 -5.00
N GLY A 100 -8.01 -11.57 -5.05
CA GLY A 100 -9.00 -11.89 -4.01
C GLY A 100 -8.99 -10.95 -2.79
N GLU A 101 -8.21 -9.87 -2.81
CA GLU A 101 -8.26 -8.80 -1.82
C GLU A 101 -9.52 -7.94 -1.98
N ASP A 102 -10.10 -7.45 -0.89
CA ASP A 102 -11.13 -6.41 -0.96
C ASP A 102 -10.50 -5.05 -1.36
N VAL A 103 -11.23 -4.25 -2.14
CA VAL A 103 -10.77 -2.93 -2.57
C VAL A 103 -10.65 -1.97 -1.39
N GLY A 104 -11.56 -2.00 -0.41
CA GLY A 104 -11.43 -1.21 0.82
C GLY A 104 -10.16 -1.56 1.60
N ILE A 105 -9.84 -2.84 1.72
CA ILE A 105 -8.58 -3.32 2.34
C ILE A 105 -7.35 -2.81 1.55
N PHE A 106 -7.35 -2.92 0.22
CA PHE A 106 -6.24 -2.41 -0.61
C PHE A 106 -6.04 -0.89 -0.43
N LEU A 107 -7.11 -0.10 -0.53
CA LEU A 107 -7.06 1.36 -0.37
C LEU A 107 -6.61 1.76 1.04
N CYS A 108 -7.04 1.04 2.08
CA CYS A 108 -6.59 1.22 3.46
C CYS A 108 -5.07 1.00 3.61
N ARG A 109 -4.51 -0.03 2.96
CA ARG A 109 -3.06 -0.30 2.94
C ARG A 109 -2.27 0.81 2.24
N VAL A 110 -2.78 1.33 1.12
CA VAL A 110 -2.16 2.46 0.39
C VAL A 110 -2.19 3.73 1.25
N LYS A 111 -3.32 4.06 1.86
CA LYS A 111 -3.46 5.22 2.76
C LYS A 111 -2.55 5.10 4.01
N THR A 112 -2.44 3.92 4.60
CA THR A 112 -1.54 3.67 5.74
C THR A 112 -0.06 3.85 5.37
N ALA A 113 0.35 3.46 4.17
CA ALA A 113 1.69 3.74 3.66
C ALA A 113 1.93 5.24 3.43
N ALA A 114 0.92 5.97 2.94
CA ALA A 114 0.97 7.43 2.80
C ALA A 114 1.07 8.17 4.16
N SER A 115 0.33 7.73 5.19
CA SER A 115 0.45 8.28 6.55
C SER A 115 1.87 8.11 7.12
N ARG A 116 2.49 6.94 6.92
CA ARG A 116 3.88 6.69 7.36
C ARG A 116 4.92 7.54 6.61
N LEU A 117 4.65 7.95 5.37
CA LEU A 117 5.46 8.94 4.65
C LEU A 117 5.27 10.35 5.24
N GLN A 118 4.04 10.73 5.56
CA GLN A 118 3.74 12.00 6.22
C GLN A 118 4.37 12.10 7.63
N GLU A 119 4.36 11.02 8.41
CA GLU A 119 5.07 10.90 9.70
C GLU A 119 6.59 11.08 9.56
N ALA A 120 7.17 10.60 8.45
CA ALA A 120 8.57 10.81 8.10
C ALA A 120 8.87 12.23 7.53
N GLY A 121 7.89 13.14 7.56
CA GLY A 121 8.01 14.51 7.05
C GLY A 121 7.81 14.67 5.54
N HIS A 122 7.45 13.60 4.83
CA HIS A 122 7.23 13.61 3.38
C HIS A 122 5.74 13.42 3.06
N LYS A 123 4.98 14.52 3.07
CA LYS A 123 3.56 14.47 2.65
C LYS A 123 3.49 14.18 1.14
N LEU A 124 2.85 13.08 0.76
CA LEU A 124 2.49 12.82 -0.63
C LEU A 124 1.44 13.83 -1.14
N ASP A 125 1.48 14.06 -2.44
CA ASP A 125 0.45 14.79 -3.18
C ASP A 125 -0.71 13.87 -3.59
N ASP A 126 -1.91 14.43 -3.72
CA ASP A 126 -3.15 13.70 -4.03
C ASP A 126 -3.09 13.06 -5.43
N LEU A 127 -2.35 13.66 -6.38
CA LEU A 127 -2.08 13.04 -7.69
C LEU A 127 -1.36 11.69 -7.54
N ASN A 128 -0.31 11.65 -6.72
CA ASN A 128 0.49 10.43 -6.50
C ASN A 128 -0.28 9.39 -5.68
N LEU A 129 -1.05 9.83 -4.69
CA LEU A 129 -1.88 8.97 -3.86
C LEU A 129 -3.03 8.34 -4.69
N GLY A 130 -3.81 9.17 -5.38
CA GLY A 130 -4.89 8.73 -6.26
C GLY A 130 -4.41 7.83 -7.40
N PHE A 131 -3.26 8.14 -8.02
CA PHE A 131 -2.66 7.28 -9.03
C PHE A 131 -2.33 5.88 -8.48
N GLN A 132 -1.72 5.78 -7.29
CA GLN A 132 -1.41 4.48 -6.69
C GLN A 132 -2.68 3.70 -6.31
N MET A 133 -3.77 4.38 -5.95
CA MET A 133 -5.09 3.79 -5.66
C MET A 133 -5.78 3.19 -6.90
N ILE A 134 -5.54 3.72 -8.11
CA ILE A 134 -6.14 3.20 -9.36
C ILE A 134 -5.21 2.28 -10.18
N ARG A 135 -3.89 2.40 -10.04
CA ARG A 135 -2.88 1.79 -10.93
C ARG A 135 -2.91 0.27 -11.04
N TYR A 136 -3.30 -0.44 -9.99
CA TYR A 136 -3.19 -1.90 -9.89
C TYR A 136 -4.55 -2.63 -9.77
N LEU A 137 -5.66 -1.92 -9.99
CA LEU A 137 -7.00 -2.49 -9.81
C LEU A 137 -7.33 -3.58 -10.86
N PRO A 138 -8.23 -4.52 -10.52
CA PRO A 138 -8.78 -5.50 -11.48
C PRO A 138 -9.47 -4.86 -12.70
N GLN A 139 -9.62 -5.66 -13.75
CA GLN A 139 -10.25 -5.23 -15.00
C GLN A 139 -11.71 -4.77 -14.81
N GLU A 140 -12.44 -5.31 -13.81
CA GLU A 140 -13.81 -4.87 -13.53
C GLU A 140 -13.92 -3.37 -13.21
N PHE A 141 -12.86 -2.73 -12.68
CA PHE A 141 -12.85 -1.30 -12.32
C PHE A 141 -12.47 -0.38 -13.48
N TYR A 142 -12.11 -0.91 -14.67
CA TYR A 142 -11.55 -0.10 -15.76
C TYR A 142 -12.51 1.00 -16.27
N SER A 143 -13.82 0.77 -16.25
CA SER A 143 -14.82 1.81 -16.58
C SER A 143 -14.74 3.00 -15.62
N THR A 144 -14.69 2.74 -14.32
CA THR A 144 -14.62 3.76 -13.26
C THR A 144 -13.27 4.49 -13.29
N VAL A 145 -12.17 3.76 -13.51
CA VAL A 145 -10.85 4.37 -13.71
C VAL A 145 -10.83 5.30 -14.94
N GLN A 146 -11.49 4.94 -16.05
CA GLN A 146 -11.62 5.81 -17.22
C GLN A 146 -12.56 7.01 -17.01
N GLN A 147 -13.44 6.98 -16.00
CA GLN A 147 -14.23 8.13 -15.58
C GLN A 147 -13.42 9.06 -14.66
N ILE A 148 -12.64 8.50 -13.73
CA ILE A 148 -11.72 9.24 -12.83
C ILE A 148 -10.70 10.04 -13.65
N TYR A 149 -10.12 9.47 -14.72
CA TYR A 149 -9.23 10.19 -15.64
C TYR A 149 -9.89 11.32 -16.46
N ARG A 150 -11.21 11.51 -16.37
CA ARG A 150 -11.97 12.59 -17.05
C ARG A 150 -12.44 13.67 -16.08
N TRP A 151 -12.08 13.59 -14.80
CA TRP A 151 -12.36 14.61 -13.81
C TRP A 151 -11.50 15.86 -14.03
N LYS A 152 -11.91 16.97 -13.40
CA LYS A 152 -11.05 18.16 -13.28
C LYS A 152 -9.98 17.91 -12.22
N ASP A 153 -8.81 18.52 -12.36
CA ASP A 153 -7.66 18.33 -11.46
C ASP A 153 -8.04 18.51 -9.98
N GLY A 154 -8.80 19.56 -9.65
CA GLY A 154 -9.28 19.83 -8.28
C GLY A 154 -10.33 18.86 -7.75
N GLU A 155 -10.82 17.91 -8.56
CA GLU A 155 -11.67 16.80 -8.13
C GLU A 155 -10.87 15.49 -7.95
N PHE A 156 -9.64 15.41 -8.48
CA PHE A 156 -8.74 14.26 -8.32
C PHE A 156 -8.13 14.26 -6.91
N THR A 157 -8.95 13.85 -5.94
CA THR A 157 -8.59 13.77 -4.52
C THR A 157 -8.72 12.34 -4.02
N ALA A 158 -7.85 11.95 -3.09
CA ALA A 158 -7.81 10.57 -2.59
C ALA A 158 -9.15 10.11 -2.01
N GLY A 159 -9.86 10.99 -1.30
CA GLY A 159 -11.18 10.70 -0.72
C GLY A 159 -12.30 10.54 -1.75
N LYS A 160 -12.29 11.32 -2.84
CA LYS A 160 -13.29 11.15 -3.92
C LYS A 160 -13.04 9.87 -4.71
N ILE A 161 -11.78 9.55 -4.98
CA ILE A 161 -11.37 8.29 -5.64
C ILE A 161 -11.77 7.08 -4.79
N GLU A 162 -11.53 7.12 -3.48
CA GLU A 162 -11.93 6.08 -2.53
C GLU A 162 -13.45 5.82 -2.53
N ALA A 163 -14.26 6.89 -2.53
CA ALA A 163 -15.72 6.77 -2.55
C ALA A 163 -16.26 6.06 -3.81
N GLU A 164 -15.78 6.44 -5.00
CA GLU A 164 -16.21 5.80 -6.26
C GLU A 164 -15.76 4.35 -6.37
N LEU A 165 -14.54 4.04 -5.92
CA LEU A 165 -14.02 2.67 -5.95
C LEU A 165 -14.78 1.74 -5.00
N ILE A 166 -15.20 2.25 -3.83
CA ILE A 166 -16.08 1.52 -2.92
C ILE A 166 -17.50 1.37 -3.51
N LEU A 167 -18.04 2.41 -4.15
CA LEU A 167 -19.34 2.35 -4.82
C LEU A 167 -19.34 1.30 -5.95
N GLU A 168 -18.30 1.28 -6.79
CA GLU A 168 -18.14 0.29 -7.85
C GLU A 168 -17.93 -1.13 -7.30
N ALA A 169 -17.16 -1.30 -6.22
CA ALA A 169 -16.98 -2.61 -5.59
C ALA A 169 -18.31 -3.18 -5.09
N ASN A 170 -19.15 -2.36 -4.43
CA ASN A 170 -20.50 -2.76 -4.02
C ASN A 170 -21.38 -3.12 -5.24
N ARG A 171 -21.34 -2.32 -6.31
CA ARG A 171 -22.09 -2.58 -7.55
C ARG A 171 -21.70 -3.92 -8.19
N LEU A 172 -20.40 -4.20 -8.27
CA LEU A 172 -19.86 -5.45 -8.81
C LEU A 172 -20.23 -6.66 -7.95
N GLN A 173 -20.24 -6.52 -6.62
CA GLN A 173 -20.61 -7.60 -5.70
C GLN A 173 -22.09 -7.98 -5.83
N LEU A 174 -22.99 -7.00 -6.00
CA LEU A 174 -24.40 -7.25 -6.28
C LEU A 174 -24.60 -8.02 -7.60
N MET A 175 -23.94 -7.59 -8.69
CA MET A 175 -24.03 -8.30 -9.98
C MET A 175 -23.51 -9.74 -9.92
N LYS A 176 -22.46 -10.02 -9.13
CA LYS A 176 -21.95 -11.38 -8.92
C LYS A 176 -22.98 -12.26 -8.17
N GLN A 177 -23.60 -11.74 -7.10
CA GLN A 177 -24.67 -12.47 -6.40
C GLN A 177 -25.90 -12.75 -7.28
N ASP A 178 -26.31 -11.81 -8.14
CA ASP A 178 -27.49 -12.01 -8.99
C ASP A 178 -27.23 -13.04 -10.10
N LEU A 179 -26.00 -13.09 -10.64
CA LEU A 179 -25.60 -14.16 -11.55
C LEU A 179 -25.68 -15.53 -10.88
N GLU A 180 -25.08 -15.69 -9.68
CA GLU A 180 -25.14 -16.94 -8.88
C GLU A 180 -26.58 -17.39 -8.59
N LYS A 181 -27.50 -16.46 -8.30
CA LYS A 181 -28.94 -16.74 -8.14
C LYS A 181 -29.56 -17.26 -9.44
N THR A 182 -29.24 -16.66 -10.59
CA THR A 182 -29.79 -17.13 -11.88
C THR A 182 -29.27 -18.51 -12.29
N GLU A 183 -27.98 -18.80 -12.07
CA GLU A 183 -27.38 -20.12 -12.35
C GLU A 183 -27.99 -21.21 -11.46
N THR A 184 -28.13 -20.95 -10.16
CA THR A 184 -28.72 -21.92 -9.21
C THR A 184 -30.20 -22.20 -9.50
N VAL A 185 -31.00 -21.19 -9.89
CA VAL A 185 -32.39 -21.38 -10.35
C VAL A 185 -32.45 -22.22 -11.63
N PHE A 186 -31.59 -21.95 -12.61
CA PHE A 186 -31.54 -22.69 -13.87
C PHE A 186 -31.18 -24.17 -13.66
N LEU A 187 -30.13 -24.45 -12.88
CA LEU A 187 -29.70 -25.82 -12.55
C LEU A 187 -30.76 -26.59 -11.74
N SER A 188 -31.47 -25.91 -10.84
CA SER A 188 -32.57 -26.50 -10.07
C SER A 188 -33.74 -26.89 -11.00
N SER A 189 -34.12 -26.00 -11.92
CA SER A 189 -35.22 -26.23 -12.88
C SER A 189 -34.91 -27.36 -13.86
N ALA A 190 -33.66 -27.45 -14.33
CA ALA A 190 -33.19 -28.57 -15.15
C ALA A 190 -33.20 -29.93 -14.41
N SER A 191 -33.12 -29.91 -13.08
CA SER A 191 -33.09 -31.11 -12.24
C SER A 191 -34.48 -31.64 -11.89
N THR A 192 -35.46 -30.78 -11.66
CA THR A 192 -36.85 -31.17 -11.33
C THR A 192 -37.62 -31.75 -12.52
N SER A 193 -37.25 -31.39 -13.75
CA SER A 193 -37.92 -31.83 -14.99
C SER A 193 -37.93 -33.35 -15.24
N ARG A 194 -37.23 -34.17 -14.44
CA ARG A 194 -37.17 -35.64 -14.58
C ARG A 194 -38.02 -36.42 -13.57
N LYS A 195 -39.04 -35.84 -12.93
CA LYS A 195 -39.80 -36.55 -11.88
C LYS A 195 -41.30 -36.22 -11.73
N SER A 196 -42.11 -36.39 -12.79
CA SER A 196 -43.59 -36.35 -12.65
C SER A 196 -44.36 -37.18 -13.69
N SER A 197 -44.65 -38.45 -13.37
CA SER A 197 -45.78 -39.21 -13.95
C SER A 197 -46.15 -40.40 -13.07
N VAL A 198 -46.80 -40.13 -11.93
CA VAL A 198 -47.44 -41.15 -11.09
C VAL A 198 -48.91 -40.79 -10.98
N VAL A 199 -49.78 -41.72 -11.41
CA VAL A 199 -51.25 -41.65 -11.27
C VAL A 199 -51.67 -42.91 -10.51
N PRO A 200 -52.53 -42.81 -9.47
CA PRO A 200 -52.77 -43.92 -8.55
C PRO A 200 -53.96 -44.82 -8.92
N GLY A 201 -53.80 -46.12 -8.70
CA GLY A 201 -54.86 -47.13 -8.69
C GLY A 201 -55.18 -47.79 -10.05
N GLY A 202 -55.27 -49.11 -10.16
CA GLY A 202 -54.98 -50.17 -9.19
C GLY A 202 -55.41 -51.55 -9.70
N ALA A 203 -54.73 -52.62 -9.26
CA ALA A 203 -54.87 -54.03 -9.71
C ALA A 203 -54.53 -54.26 -11.22
N ASP A 204 -53.79 -55.29 -11.64
CA ASP A 204 -53.16 -56.42 -10.93
C ASP A 204 -51.87 -56.90 -11.65
N ALA A 205 -51.13 -57.82 -11.00
CA ALA A 205 -50.05 -58.67 -11.54
C ALA A 205 -48.65 -58.08 -11.85
N VAL A 206 -47.63 -58.88 -11.50
CA VAL A 206 -46.16 -58.72 -11.61
C VAL A 206 -45.57 -60.16 -11.57
N PRO A 207 -44.40 -60.53 -12.17
CA PRO A 207 -43.45 -59.80 -13.05
C PRO A 207 -43.32 -60.44 -14.47
N GLY A 208 -42.41 -59.95 -15.33
CA GLY A 208 -42.05 -60.65 -16.58
C GLY A 208 -41.21 -59.87 -17.63
N ASP A 209 -39.94 -59.57 -17.31
CA ASP A 209 -38.78 -59.34 -18.19
C ASP A 209 -38.88 -58.64 -19.58
N ALA A 210 -38.16 -57.51 -19.63
CA ALA A 210 -37.17 -57.17 -20.67
C ALA A 210 -37.62 -57.06 -22.14
N SER A 211 -38.37 -55.99 -22.43
CA SER A 211 -38.48 -55.39 -23.77
C SER A 211 -37.12 -55.20 -24.46
N GLY A 212 -37.06 -55.54 -25.75
CA GLY A 212 -36.08 -54.98 -26.67
C GLY A 212 -36.74 -54.01 -27.64
N ASN A 213 -35.95 -53.10 -28.23
CA ASN A 213 -35.88 -52.94 -29.68
C ASN A 213 -34.77 -51.98 -30.12
N LYS A 214 -34.10 -52.32 -31.23
CA LYS A 214 -33.17 -51.42 -31.94
C LYS A 214 -33.95 -50.52 -32.89
N TRP A 215 -33.48 -49.29 -33.06
CA TRP A 215 -33.53 -48.60 -34.36
C TRP A 215 -32.22 -47.83 -34.59
N TYR A 216 -31.75 -47.80 -35.84
CA TYR A 216 -30.63 -47.00 -36.33
C TYR A 216 -31.00 -46.43 -37.70
N GLN A 217 -30.56 -45.22 -38.01
CA GLN A 217 -30.31 -44.78 -39.40
C GLN A 217 -28.99 -43.98 -39.48
N LYS A 218 -28.56 -43.69 -40.71
CA LYS A 218 -27.17 -43.44 -41.16
C LYS A 218 -27.16 -42.53 -42.41
N GLU A 219 -26.04 -41.95 -42.87
CA GLU A 219 -24.69 -42.03 -42.31
C GLU A 219 -24.43 -40.90 -41.28
N ASP A 220 -23.64 -39.82 -41.43
CA ASP A 220 -22.62 -39.43 -42.42
C ASP A 220 -21.60 -38.48 -41.74
N GLY A 221 -20.57 -38.05 -42.47
CA GLY A 221 -19.88 -36.81 -42.17
C GLY A 221 -18.71 -36.90 -41.18
N LYS A 222 -17.88 -37.95 -41.30
CA LYS A 222 -16.49 -38.02 -40.78
C LYS A 222 -16.28 -38.06 -39.25
N VAL A 223 -16.24 -39.30 -38.75
CA VAL A 223 -15.36 -39.87 -37.70
C VAL A 223 -14.44 -38.92 -36.91
N PHE A 224 -14.56 -38.95 -35.57
CA PHE A 224 -13.62 -38.39 -34.60
C PHE A 224 -12.34 -39.24 -34.45
N VAL A 225 -11.21 -38.60 -34.13
CA VAL A 225 -10.13 -39.22 -33.33
C VAL A 225 -9.61 -38.24 -32.27
N LYS A 226 -10.08 -38.37 -31.02
CA LYS A 226 -9.48 -37.70 -29.86
C LYS A 226 -8.67 -38.73 -29.06
N GLN A 227 -7.37 -38.86 -29.37
CA GLN A 227 -6.49 -39.77 -28.61
C GLN A 227 -6.26 -39.22 -27.19
N ASN A 228 -6.82 -39.88 -26.17
CA ASN A 228 -6.29 -39.76 -24.81
C ASN A 228 -4.94 -40.49 -24.76
N LYS A 229 -3.87 -39.77 -24.40
CA LYS A 229 -2.56 -40.39 -24.12
C LYS A 229 -1.99 -39.83 -22.82
N THR A 230 -1.81 -40.72 -21.87
CA THR A 230 -1.26 -40.44 -20.54
C THR A 230 0.23 -40.11 -20.60
N THR A 231 0.67 -39.31 -19.62
CA THR A 231 2.06 -39.25 -19.12
C THR A 231 3.15 -38.77 -20.09
N LYS A 232 3.59 -37.52 -19.89
CA LYS A 232 5.02 -37.26 -19.58
C LYS A 232 5.24 -35.94 -18.84
N ARG A 233 5.69 -36.06 -17.58
CA ARG A 233 6.08 -34.98 -16.67
C ARG A 233 7.47 -34.45 -17.07
N SER A 234 7.56 -33.34 -17.78
CA SER A 234 8.82 -32.68 -18.10
C SER A 234 9.17 -31.61 -17.05
N VAL A 235 9.87 -32.01 -15.99
CA VAL A 235 10.50 -31.06 -15.07
C VAL A 235 11.64 -30.34 -15.82
N LYS A 236 11.46 -29.05 -16.12
CA LYS A 236 12.60 -28.20 -16.50
C LYS A 236 13.52 -28.10 -15.26
N LYS A 237 14.66 -28.78 -15.33
CA LYS A 237 15.64 -28.82 -14.24
C LYS A 237 16.16 -27.42 -13.95
N ILE A 238 16.11 -27.02 -12.68
CA ILE A 238 16.94 -25.93 -12.17
C ILE A 238 18.39 -26.45 -12.18
N GLY A 239 19.25 -25.84 -12.98
CA GLY A 239 20.69 -26.08 -12.94
C GLY A 239 21.36 -25.12 -11.94
N PRO A 240 22.28 -25.58 -11.08
CA PRO A 240 22.93 -24.71 -10.10
C PRO A 240 24.02 -23.84 -10.74
N CYS A 241 23.82 -22.53 -10.76
CA CYS A 241 24.88 -21.57 -11.09
C CYS A 241 25.61 -21.13 -9.81
N PHE A 242 26.80 -21.72 -9.67
CA PHE A 242 27.83 -21.59 -8.64
C PHE A 242 27.94 -20.27 -7.85
N LEU A 243 28.25 -20.45 -6.57
CA LEU A 243 28.85 -19.46 -5.69
C LEU A 243 30.08 -18.80 -6.33
N LEU A 244 30.20 -17.47 -6.26
CA LEU A 244 31.47 -16.76 -6.37
C LEU A 244 31.75 -15.96 -5.10
N LYS A 245 32.60 -16.55 -4.25
CA LYS A 245 33.12 -15.95 -3.03
C LYS A 245 34.62 -15.71 -3.21
N LYS A 246 35.01 -14.46 -3.46
CA LYS A 246 36.36 -13.86 -3.29
C LYS A 246 36.18 -12.35 -3.48
N ILE A 247 36.59 -11.44 -2.60
CA ILE A 247 37.85 -11.29 -1.84
C ILE A 247 39.04 -10.97 -2.75
N TRP A 248 39.43 -9.69 -2.76
CA TRP A 248 40.83 -9.30 -2.59
C TRP A 248 40.91 -7.90 -1.94
N PRO A 249 41.78 -7.67 -0.95
CA PRO A 249 42.08 -6.35 -0.39
C PRO A 249 43.39 -5.76 -0.95
N SER A 250 43.42 -4.42 -1.06
CA SER A 250 44.62 -3.57 -1.11
C SER A 250 44.29 -2.23 -0.45
#